data_AF-A0A633PYJ4-F1
#
_entry.id   AF-A0A633PYJ4-F1
#
_cell.length_a   1.000
_cell.length_b   1.000
_cell.length_c   1.000
_cell.angle_alpha   90.00
_cell.angle_beta   90.00
_cell.angle_gamma   90.00
#
_symmetry.space_group_name_H-M   'P 1'
#
loop_
_entity.id
_entity.type
_entity.pdbx_description
1 polymer ?
#
loop_
_entity_poly.entity_id
_entity_poly.type
_entity_poly.pdbx_seq_one_letter_code
_entity_poly.pdbx_strand_id
1 'polypeptide(L)'
;MEAYTCPVNAIRNTAEFNLYLLRDQKVLPLSSVGITWVKQEGYYVAFGALSLNSSLDDVILEITTLVENALDIAEITQDYSQE
;
A
#
# COMPACT_ATOMS: atom_id res chain seq x y z
N MET A 1 -4.25 4.43 -9.63
CA MET A 1 -5.30 4.04 -8.67
C MET A 1 -4.63 3.91 -7.30
N GLU A 2 -5.35 4.09 -6.21
CA GLU A 2 -4.77 4.15 -4.86
C GLU A 2 -5.67 3.49 -3.82
N ALA A 3 -5.06 2.82 -2.85
CA ALA A 3 -5.71 2.24 -1.67
C ALA A 3 -4.92 2.65 -0.41
N TYR A 4 -5.59 3.34 0.51
CA TYR A 4 -5.01 3.83 1.75
C TYR A 4 -5.09 2.74 2.83
N THR A 5 -3.99 2.48 3.54
CA THR A 5 -3.94 1.40 4.53
C THR A 5 -4.06 1.94 5.95
N CYS A 6 -3.09 2.73 6.42
CA CYS A 6 -3.11 3.30 7.76
C CYS A 6 -2.37 4.65 7.85
N PRO A 7 -2.67 5.47 8.88
CA PRO A 7 -1.86 6.63 9.21
C PRO A 7 -0.41 6.23 9.54
N VAL A 8 0.56 7.07 9.18
CA VAL A 8 1.98 6.86 9.51
C VAL A 8 2.21 6.95 11.02
N ASN A 9 1.44 7.79 11.72
CA ASN A 9 1.54 7.95 13.17
C ASN A 9 1.01 6.73 13.96
N ALA A 10 0.27 5.83 13.33
CA ALA A 10 -0.21 4.60 13.95
C ALA A 10 0.92 3.56 14.11
N ILE A 11 2.03 3.72 13.38
CA ILE A 11 3.16 2.80 13.40
C ILE A 11 4.16 3.21 14.48
N ARG A 12 4.48 2.28 15.40
CA ARG A 12 5.38 2.51 16.52
C ARG A 12 6.83 2.78 16.08
N ASN A 13 7.32 1.97 15.14
CA ASN A 13 8.68 2.07 14.61
C ASN A 13 8.65 2.23 13.09
N THR A 14 8.34 3.44 12.65
CA THR A 14 8.23 3.78 11.22
C THR A 14 9.50 3.49 10.43
N ALA A 15 10.69 3.62 11.04
CA ALA A 15 11.95 3.35 10.37
C ALA A 15 12.11 1.87 10.00
N GLU A 16 11.74 0.98 10.92
CA GLU A 16 11.79 -0.47 10.67
C GLU A 16 10.72 -0.87 9.66
N PHE A 17 9.48 -0.38 9.82
CA PHE A 17 8.40 -0.72 8.90
C PHE A 17 8.66 -0.20 7.47
N ASN A 18 9.25 0.99 7.33
CA ASN A 18 9.69 1.49 6.04
C ASN A 18 10.77 0.59 5.42
N LEU A 19 11.72 0.09 6.23
CA LEU A 19 12.76 -0.82 5.74
C LEU A 19 12.16 -2.16 5.29
N TYR A 20 11.16 -2.67 6.01
CA TYR A 20 10.38 -3.85 5.61
C TYR A 20 9.73 -3.63 4.25
N LEU A 21 8.93 -2.57 4.09
CA LEU A 21 8.24 -2.24 2.84
C LEU A 21 9.21 -2.08 1.66
N LEU A 22 10.38 -1.47 1.89
CA LEU A 22 11.41 -1.29 0.86
C LEU A 22 12.10 -2.60 0.46
N ARG A 23 12.21 -3.58 1.37
CA ARG A 23 12.83 -4.88 1.08
C ARG A 23 11.86 -5.83 0.38
N ASP A 24 10.60 -5.81 0.79
CA ASP A 24 9.59 -6.77 0.36
C ASP A 24 8.72 -6.28 -0.80
N GLN A 25 9.11 -5.18 -1.45
CA GLN A 25 8.45 -4.65 -2.65
C GLN A 25 8.29 -5.69 -3.79
N LYS A 26 9.17 -6.71 -3.84
CA LYS A 26 9.07 -7.80 -4.84
C LYS A 26 7.89 -8.75 -4.61
N VAL A 27 7.26 -8.69 -3.43
CA VAL A 27 6.15 -9.57 -3.03
C VAL A 27 4.78 -8.94 -3.34
N LEU A 28 4.74 -7.66 -3.74
CA LEU A 28 3.51 -6.93 -4.05
C LEU A 28 3.34 -6.79 -5.58
N PRO A 29 2.72 -7.77 -6.27
CA PRO A 29 2.57 -7.73 -7.72
C PRO A 29 1.72 -6.52 -8.15
N LEU A 30 2.08 -5.92 -9.29
CA LEU A 30 1.32 -4.82 -9.94
C LEU A 30 1.12 -3.56 -9.07
N SER A 31 1.76 -3.49 -7.90
CA SER A 31 1.57 -2.41 -6.94
C SER A 31 2.89 -1.86 -6.44
N SER A 32 2.84 -0.63 -5.97
CA SER A 32 3.92 0.03 -5.23
C SER A 32 3.36 0.57 -3.93
N VAL A 33 4.24 0.78 -2.95
CA VAL A 33 3.86 1.35 -1.64
C VAL A 33 4.60 2.65 -1.44
N GLY A 34 3.91 3.61 -0.84
CA GLY A 34 4.49 4.90 -0.51
C GLY A 34 3.77 5.56 0.63
N ILE A 35 4.16 6.81 0.90
CA ILE A 35 3.50 7.67 1.87
C ILE A 35 2.95 8.88 1.12
N THR A 36 1.66 9.16 1.32
CA THR A 36 0.99 10.36 0.79
C THR A 36 0.41 11.19 1.92
N TRP A 37 0.12 12.46 1.65
CA TRP A 37 -0.43 13.39 2.63
C TRP A 37 -1.91 13.62 2.38
N VAL A 38 -2.74 13.28 3.36
CA VAL A 38 -4.16 13.62 3.38
C VAL A 38 -4.36 14.71 4.43
N LYS A 39 -4.64 15.94 3.98
CA LYS A 39 -4.66 17.15 4.81
C LYS A 39 -3.30 17.41 5.49
N GLN A 40 -3.14 17.02 6.75
CA GLN A 40 -1.94 17.23 7.58
C GLN A 40 -1.46 15.92 8.23
N GLU A 41 -1.94 14.79 7.74
CA GLU A 41 -1.59 13.47 8.24
C GLU A 41 -1.03 12.63 7.09
N GLY A 42 0.10 11.97 7.35
CA GLY A 42 0.71 11.05 6.39
C GLY A 42 0.01 9.69 6.47
N TYR A 43 -0.25 9.08 5.32
CA TYR A 43 -0.82 7.74 5.18
C TYR A 43 0.07 6.85 4.33
N TYR A 44 0.23 5.60 4.76
CA TYR A 44 0.72 4.56 3.87
C TYR A 44 -0.34 4.27 2.80
N VAL A 45 0.11 4.16 1.55
CA VAL A 45 -0.75 3.96 0.39
C VAL A 45 -0.14 2.91 -0.53
N ALA A 46 -0.95 1.93 -0.90
CA ALA A 46 -0.67 1.06 -2.04
C ALA A 46 -1.21 1.75 -3.30
N PHE A 47 -0.41 1.82 -4.35
CA PHE A 47 -0.81 2.44 -5.61
C PHE A 47 -0.26 1.70 -6.82
N GLY A 48 -1.05 1.73 -7.89
CA GLY A 48 -0.73 1.15 -9.19
C GLY A 48 -1.14 2.09 -10.31
N ALA A 49 -0.60 1.86 -11.51
CA ALA A 49 -0.90 2.65 -12.70
C ALA A 49 -1.72 1.82 -13.70
N LEU A 50 -2.84 2.38 -14.16
CA LEU A 50 -3.62 1.80 -15.25
C LEU A 50 -3.21 2.44 -16.57
N SER A 51 -3.07 1.62 -17.60
CA SER A 51 -2.90 2.11 -18.97
C SER A 51 -4.25 2.57 -19.53
N LEU A 52 -4.25 3.65 -20.33
CA LEU A 52 -5.44 4.12 -21.05
C LEU A 52 -5.96 3.08 -22.06
N ASN A 53 -5.10 2.14 -22.47
CA ASN A 53 -5.41 1.11 -23.44
C ASN A 53 -5.64 -0.27 -22.79
N SER A 54 -5.80 -0.33 -21.46
CA SER A 54 -6.10 -1.58 -20.74
C SER A 54 -7.47 -2.12 -21.16
N SER A 55 -7.56 -3.44 -21.31
CA SER A 55 -8.87 -4.10 -21.44
C SER A 55 -9.64 -4.03 -20.11
N LEU A 56 -10.95 -4.31 -20.14
CA LEU A 56 -11.74 -4.38 -18.90
C LEU A 56 -11.19 -5.45 -17.95
N ASP A 57 -10.76 -6.60 -18.48
CA ASP A 57 -10.20 -7.70 -17.69
C ASP A 57 -8.89 -7.28 -17.02
N ASP A 58 -8.01 -6.54 -17.73
CA ASP A 58 -6.78 -5.99 -17.15
C ASP A 58 -7.10 -5.00 -16.02
N VAL A 59 -8.10 -4.13 -16.21
CA VAL A 59 -8.53 -3.17 -15.18
C VAL A 59 -9.06 -3.89 -13.94
N ILE A 60 -9.85 -4.95 -14.11
CA ILE A 60 -10.36 -5.75 -12.99
C ILE A 60 -9.20 -6.42 -12.26
N LEU A 61 -8.28 -7.07 -12.99
CA LEU A 61 -7.10 -7.71 -12.41
C LEU A 61 -6.27 -6.71 -11.58
N GLU A 62 -5.92 -5.58 -12.17
CA GLU A 62 -5.12 -4.54 -11.52
C GLU A 62 -5.79 -3.98 -10.26
N ILE A 63 -7.11 -3.76 -10.28
CA ILE A 63 -7.86 -3.29 -9.10
C ILE A 63 -7.90 -4.36 -8.02
N THR A 64 -8.22 -5.61 -8.38
CA THR A 64 -8.30 -6.72 -7.41
C THR A 64 -6.94 -6.95 -6.75
N THR A 65 -5.87 -7.04 -7.54
CA THR A 65 -4.51 -7.23 -7.03
C THR A 65 -4.07 -6.06 -6.14
N LEU A 66 -4.40 -4.81 -6.48
CA LEU A 66 -4.07 -3.69 -5.61
C LEU A 66 -4.78 -3.80 -4.25
N VAL A 67 -6.06 -4.15 -4.24
CA VAL A 67 -6.83 -4.28 -3.01
C VAL A 67 -6.29 -5.42 -2.14
N GLU A 68 -5.95 -6.56 -2.74
CA GLU A 68 -5.30 -7.68 -2.02
C GLU A 68 -3.98 -7.25 -1.39
N ASN A 69 -3.10 -6.59 -2.15
CA ASN A 69 -1.84 -6.06 -1.61
C ASN A 69 -2.06 -5.04 -0.48
N ALA A 70 -3.08 -4.18 -0.59
CA ALA A 70 -3.41 -3.21 0.44
C ALA A 70 -3.91 -3.88 1.73
N LEU A 71 -4.66 -4.98 1.61
CA LEU A 71 -5.10 -5.78 2.76
C LEU A 71 -3.91 -6.48 3.42
N ASP A 72 -3.01 -7.09 2.66
CA ASP A 72 -1.80 -7.73 3.19
C ASP A 72 -0.95 -6.71 3.98
N ILE A 73 -0.76 -5.50 3.43
CA ILE A 73 -0.06 -4.42 4.14
C ILE A 73 -0.80 -4.04 5.42
N ALA A 74 -2.13 -3.92 5.36
CA ALA A 74 -2.93 -3.57 6.54
C ALA A 74 -2.85 -4.65 7.63
N GLU A 75 -2.78 -5.94 7.27
CA GLU A 75 -2.56 -7.03 8.23
C GLU A 75 -1.18 -6.91 8.89
N ILE A 76 -0.13 -6.72 8.10
CA ILE A 76 1.24 -6.56 8.63
C ILE A 76 1.34 -5.32 9.53
N THR A 77 0.61 -4.24 9.23
CA THR A 77 0.64 -3.04 10.08
C THR A 77 0.21 -3.30 11.52
N GLN A 78 -0.60 -4.34 11.78
CA GLN A 78 -1.01 -4.72 13.13
C GLN A 78 0.19 -5.11 13.99
N ASP A 79 1.17 -5.83 13.41
CA ASP A 79 2.41 -6.23 14.08
C ASP A 79 3.29 -5.03 14.47
N TYR A 80 3.08 -3.89 13.83
CA TYR A 80 3.88 -2.67 13.97
C TYR A 80 3.13 -1.49 14.60
N SER A 81 1.83 -1.67 14.88
CA SER A 81 0.97 -0.63 15.44
C SER A 81 1.25 -0.33 16.92
N GLN A 82 0.88 0.87 17.37
CA GLN A 82 0.80 1.18 18.81
C GLN A 82 -0.52 0.60 19.35
N GLU A 83 -0.46 -0.25 20.36
CA GLU A 83 -1.65 -0.70 21.11
C GLU A 83 -2.52 0.48 21.57
#